data_AF-A0A7Y4YWI7-F1
#
_entry.id   AF-A0A7Y4YWI7-F1
#
_cell.length_a   1.000
_cell.length_b   1.000
_cell.length_c   1.000
_cell.angle_alpha   90.00
_cell.angle_beta   90.00
_cell.angle_gamma   90.00
#
_symmetry.space_group_name_H-M   'P 1'
#
loop_
_entity.id
_entity.type
_entity.pdbx_description
1 polymer ?
#
loop_
_entity_poly.entity_id
_entity_poly.type
_entity_poly.pdbx_seq_one_letter_code
_entity_poly.pdbx_strand_id
1 'polypeptide(L)'
;MAGIFLTGNVNEPSIVGAVSRGLAGFFAGQLLWRHRMLFQRLPTLLLSAAVAAGVGLSMAAGPLGAGAVVPLSLLAWPALILVTLRARFMTARPLVWLGDRSYAIYLLHMPMIDIVAFGAGGLRGDPLTMLGAQLGLAAVTLGAADLVYRRFELPARRAIRSAWLRRGAKAVAVGAA
;
A
#
# COMPACT_ATOMS: atom_id res chain seq x y z
N MET A 1 -4.47 -7.00 -25.69
CA MET A 1 -4.60 -8.45 -25.49
C MET A 1 -5.59 -8.69 -24.36
N ALA A 2 -6.81 -9.07 -24.71
CA ALA A 2 -7.85 -9.54 -23.79
C ALA A 2 -7.63 -11.05 -23.59
N GLY A 3 -7.25 -11.47 -22.37
CA GLY A 3 -6.97 -12.88 -22.09
C GLY A 3 -6.40 -13.16 -20.70
N ILE A 4 -6.81 -12.42 -19.66
CA ILE A 4 -6.28 -12.56 -18.29
C ILE A 4 -7.30 -13.18 -17.30
N PHE A 5 -8.39 -13.82 -17.76
CA PHE A 5 -9.42 -14.27 -16.81
C PHE A 5 -9.99 -15.69 -16.95
N LEU A 6 -9.44 -16.57 -17.81
CA LEU A 6 -10.05 -17.90 -18.02
C LEU A 6 -9.07 -19.08 -18.11
N THR A 7 -7.91 -19.00 -17.45
CA THR A 7 -7.08 -20.19 -17.22
C THR A 7 -6.93 -20.43 -15.72
N GLY A 8 -7.67 -21.42 -15.21
CA GLY A 8 -7.57 -21.91 -13.83
C GLY A 8 -6.19 -22.50 -13.55
N ASN A 9 -5.23 -21.64 -13.29
CA ASN A 9 -3.92 -22.01 -12.77
C ASN A 9 -4.03 -21.95 -11.24
N VAL A 10 -3.65 -23.02 -10.54
CA VAL A 10 -3.61 -23.11 -9.06
C VAL A 10 -2.69 -22.06 -8.41
N ASN A 11 -1.93 -21.31 -9.22
CA ASN A 11 -1.06 -20.22 -8.81
C ASN A 11 -1.58 -18.82 -9.13
N GLU A 12 -2.75 -18.67 -9.74
CA GLU A 12 -3.37 -17.35 -9.88
C GLU A 12 -4.00 -16.92 -8.55
N PRO A 13 -3.79 -15.67 -8.08
CA PRO A 13 -4.51 -15.16 -6.94
C PRO A 13 -6.01 -15.19 -7.27
N SER A 14 -6.71 -16.22 -6.79
CA SER A 14 -8.12 -16.37 -7.04
C SER A 14 -8.83 -15.10 -6.61
N ILE A 15 -9.78 -14.63 -7.42
CA ILE A 15 -10.60 -13.45 -7.09
C ILE A 15 -11.19 -13.61 -5.68
N VAL A 16 -11.56 -14.84 -5.31
CA VAL A 16 -12.01 -15.23 -3.96
C VAL A 16 -10.94 -14.96 -2.89
N GLY A 17 -9.68 -15.32 -3.13
CA GLY A 17 -8.55 -15.04 -2.24
C GLY A 17 -8.20 -13.56 -2.13
N ALA A 18 -8.38 -12.78 -3.21
CA ALA A 18 -8.17 -11.33 -3.19
C ALA A 18 -9.30 -10.60 -2.45
N VAL A 19 -10.55 -10.96 -2.73
CA VAL A 19 -11.75 -10.41 -2.08
C VAL A 19 -11.78 -10.77 -0.59
N SER A 20 -11.49 -12.02 -0.24
CA SER A 20 -11.46 -12.45 1.17
C SER A 20 -10.39 -11.71 1.98
N ARG A 21 -9.18 -11.52 1.42
CA ARG A 21 -8.13 -10.69 2.03
C ARG A 21 -8.54 -9.23 2.16
N GLY A 22 -9.15 -8.65 1.12
CA GLY A 22 -9.62 -7.27 1.14
C GLY A 22 -10.69 -7.03 2.21
N LEU A 23 -11.70 -7.90 2.27
CA LEU A 23 -12.77 -7.83 3.27
C LEU A 23 -12.24 -8.08 4.68
N ALA A 24 -11.46 -9.15 4.89
CA ALA A 24 -10.88 -9.45 6.20
C ALA A 24 -9.99 -8.30 6.69
N GLY A 25 -9.15 -7.74 5.82
CA GLY A 25 -8.32 -6.57 6.13
C GLY A 25 -9.14 -5.33 6.45
N PHE A 26 -10.22 -5.07 5.70
CA PHE A 26 -11.13 -3.96 5.98
C PHE A 26 -11.81 -4.09 7.35
N PHE A 27 -12.37 -5.25 7.67
CA PHE A 27 -13.01 -5.51 8.97
C PHE A 27 -12.01 -5.45 10.12
N ALA A 28 -10.82 -6.05 9.95
CA ALA A 28 -9.74 -5.95 10.93
C ALA A 28 -9.33 -4.49 11.17
N GLY A 29 -9.22 -3.69 10.10
CA GLY A 29 -8.93 -2.26 10.17
C GLY A 29 -10.03 -1.47 10.89
N GLN A 30 -11.30 -1.74 10.62
CA GLN A 30 -12.43 -1.12 11.32
C GLN A 30 -12.43 -1.46 12.81
N LEU A 31 -12.18 -2.72 13.16
CA LEU A 31 -12.08 -3.17 14.54
C LEU A 31 -10.90 -2.47 15.25
N LEU A 32 -9.74 -2.42 14.60
CA LEU A 32 -8.56 -1.73 15.09
C LEU A 32 -8.84 -0.25 15.37
N TRP A 33 -9.50 0.43 14.44
CA TRP A 33 -9.85 1.84 14.56
C TRP A 33 -10.86 2.11 15.68
N ARG A 34 -11.92 1.29 15.77
CA ARG A 34 -12.96 1.38 16.79
C ARG A 34 -12.40 1.17 18.19
N HIS A 35 -11.46 0.23 18.34
CA HIS A 35 -10.87 -0.14 19.62
C HIS A 35 -9.46 0.43 19.84
N ARG A 36 -9.05 1.44 19.06
CA ARG A 36 -7.69 2.00 19.09
C ARG A 36 -7.22 2.42 20.49
N MET A 37 -8.12 2.90 21.34
CA MET A 37 -7.82 3.32 22.72
C MET A 37 -7.36 2.15 23.59
N LEU A 38 -7.89 0.94 23.36
CA LEU A 38 -7.46 -0.27 24.07
C LEU A 38 -6.07 -0.69 23.58
N PHE A 39 -5.86 -0.69 22.27
CA PHE A 39 -4.60 -1.10 21.65
C PHE A 39 -3.44 -0.13 21.94
N GLN A 40 -3.73 1.15 22.20
CA GLN A 40 -2.72 2.12 22.65
C GLN A 40 -2.09 1.75 24.00
N ARG A 41 -2.80 1.01 24.86
CA ARG A 41 -2.31 0.57 26.18
C ARG A 41 -1.35 -0.61 26.11
N LEU A 42 -1.32 -1.35 24.99
CA LEU A 42 -0.44 -2.50 24.85
C LEU A 42 1.03 -2.05 24.77
N PRO A 43 1.97 -2.68 25.48
CA PRO A 43 3.39 -2.39 25.34
C PRO A 43 3.89 -2.75 23.94
N THR A 44 4.84 -1.97 23.43
CA THR A 44 5.42 -2.17 22.08
C THR A 44 6.08 -3.54 21.92
N LEU A 45 6.61 -4.11 23.02
CA LEU A 45 7.19 -5.44 23.03
C LEU A 45 6.17 -6.53 22.66
N LEU A 46 4.96 -6.47 23.26
CA LEU A 46 3.90 -7.45 22.95
C LEU A 46 3.43 -7.33 21.49
N LEU A 47 3.34 -6.11 20.97
CA LEU A 47 2.99 -5.90 19.56
C LEU A 47 4.09 -6.43 18.63
N SER A 48 5.35 -6.21 18.97
CA SER A 48 6.50 -6.71 18.19
C SER A 48 6.55 -8.25 18.22
N ALA A 49 6.27 -8.85 19.38
CA ALA A 49 6.13 -10.29 19.52
C ALA A 49 4.96 -10.84 18.70
N ALA A 50 3.82 -10.12 18.65
CA ALA A 50 2.68 -10.50 17.81
C ALA A 50 3.02 -10.44 16.31
N VAL A 51 3.80 -9.45 15.86
CA VAL A 51 4.33 -9.41 14.49
C VAL A 51 5.19 -10.64 14.22
N ALA A 52 6.18 -10.92 15.08
CA ALA A 52 7.07 -12.05 14.92
C ALA A 52 6.32 -13.39 14.93
N ALA A 53 5.34 -13.55 15.82
CA ALA A 53 4.49 -14.74 15.88
C ALA A 53 3.64 -14.90 14.62
N GLY A 54 3.00 -13.83 14.13
CA GLY A 54 2.20 -13.87 12.91
C GLY A 54 3.03 -14.22 11.67
N VAL A 55 4.23 -13.68 11.54
CA VAL A 55 5.17 -14.02 10.46
C VAL A 55 5.68 -15.46 10.62
N GLY A 56 6.07 -15.87 11.82
CA GLY A 56 6.56 -17.22 12.11
C GLY A 56 5.52 -18.30 11.82
N LEU A 57 4.28 -18.09 12.26
CA LEU A 57 3.15 -18.98 11.95
C LEU A 57 2.87 -19.05 10.45
N SER A 58 2.98 -17.93 9.74
CA SER A 58 2.85 -17.92 8.28
C SER A 58 3.95 -18.69 7.57
N MET A 59 5.18 -18.62 8.06
CA MET A 59 6.32 -19.35 7.48
C MET A 59 6.19 -20.86 7.76
N ALA A 60 5.73 -21.23 8.96
CA ALA A 60 5.49 -22.61 9.36
C ALA A 60 4.33 -23.27 8.61
N ALA A 61 3.31 -22.50 8.21
CA ALA A 61 2.17 -22.98 7.43
C ALA A 61 2.49 -23.28 5.94
N GLY A 62 3.72 -22.98 5.50
CA GLY A 62 4.18 -23.21 4.12
C GLY A 62 3.72 -22.15 3.11
N PRO A 63 4.30 -22.12 1.90
CA PRO A 63 4.26 -20.94 1.03
C PRO A 63 2.88 -20.53 0.48
N LEU A 64 1.89 -21.43 0.42
CA LEU A 64 0.68 -21.20 -0.40
C LEU A 64 -0.63 -21.82 0.16
N GLY A 65 -0.71 -22.09 1.46
CA GLY A 65 -1.96 -22.52 2.09
C GLY A 65 -2.81 -21.32 2.56
N ALA A 66 -4.14 -21.43 2.52
CA ALA A 66 -5.05 -20.46 3.16
C ALA A 66 -4.69 -20.22 4.66
N GLY A 67 -4.04 -21.19 5.31
CA GLY A 67 -3.51 -21.11 6.67
C GLY A 67 -2.34 -20.15 6.88
N ALA A 68 -1.56 -19.80 5.86
CA ALA A 68 -0.46 -18.83 5.97
C ALA A 68 -0.97 -17.36 5.93
N VAL A 69 -2.08 -17.14 5.22
CA VAL A 69 -2.65 -15.79 5.02
C VAL A 69 -3.34 -15.25 6.27
N VAL A 70 -3.93 -16.15 7.08
CA VAL A 70 -4.70 -15.77 8.27
C VAL A 70 -3.83 -15.16 9.37
N PRO A 71 -2.70 -15.76 9.79
CA PRO A 71 -1.79 -15.16 10.77
C PRO A 71 -1.25 -13.80 10.30
N LEU A 72 -0.93 -13.65 9.01
CA LEU A 72 -0.50 -12.36 8.49
C LEU A 72 -1.61 -11.31 8.58
N SER A 73 -2.80 -11.64 8.08
CA SER A 73 -3.91 -10.69 7.92
C SER A 73 -4.51 -10.26 9.26
N LEU A 74 -4.60 -11.18 10.24
CA LEU A 74 -5.27 -10.93 11.51
C LEU A 74 -4.32 -10.58 12.66
N LEU A 75 -3.05 -10.99 12.58
CA LEU A 75 -2.08 -10.78 13.67
C LEU A 75 -0.91 -9.89 13.26
N ALA A 76 -0.16 -10.26 12.21
CA ALA A 76 1.06 -9.55 11.85
C ALA A 76 0.77 -8.12 11.35
N TRP A 77 -0.14 -7.95 10.38
CA TRP A 77 -0.43 -6.65 9.79
C TRP A 77 -1.03 -5.64 10.79
N PRO A 78 -2.06 -5.98 11.58
CA PRO A 78 -2.60 -5.05 12.57
C PRO A 78 -1.57 -4.67 13.65
N ALA A 79 -0.79 -5.64 14.13
CA ALA A 79 0.26 -5.36 15.11
C ALA A 79 1.36 -4.47 14.53
N LEU A 80 1.77 -4.72 13.28
CA LEU A 80 2.76 -3.91 12.57
C LEU A 80 2.28 -2.48 12.37
N ILE A 81 1.00 -2.27 12.02
CA ILE A 81 0.41 -0.92 11.94
C ILE A 81 0.50 -0.22 13.29
N LEU A 82 0.14 -0.89 14.39
CA LEU A 82 0.21 -0.28 15.72
C LEU A 82 1.65 0.06 16.15
N VAL A 83 2.63 -0.78 15.81
CA VAL A 83 4.05 -0.50 16.08
C VAL A 83 4.55 0.68 15.25
N THR A 84 4.25 0.69 13.95
CA THR A 84 4.69 1.75 13.03
C THR A 84 4.09 3.11 13.39
N LEU A 85 2.84 3.17 13.86
CA LEU A 85 2.23 4.40 14.37
C LEU A 85 2.96 5.00 15.59
N ARG A 86 3.76 4.20 16.32
CA ARG A 86 4.58 4.66 17.46
C ARG A 86 6.00 5.01 17.06
N ALA A 87 6.43 4.62 15.87
CA ALA A 87 7.79 4.77 15.43
C ALA A 87 8.05 6.21 14.94
N ARG A 88 8.83 6.98 15.71
CA ARG A 88 9.16 8.38 15.37
C ARG A 88 9.80 8.55 13.99
N PHE A 89 10.53 7.55 13.51
CA PHE A 89 11.15 7.64 12.19
C PHE A 89 10.14 7.56 11.04
N MET A 90 8.92 7.06 11.26
CA MET A 90 7.85 7.04 10.24
C MET A 90 7.41 8.44 9.81
N THR A 91 7.69 9.47 10.61
CA THR A 91 7.45 10.88 10.27
C THR A 91 8.70 11.56 9.67
N ALA A 92 9.77 10.81 9.41
CA ALA A 92 10.96 11.35 8.76
C ALA A 92 10.64 11.84 7.34
N ARG A 93 11.30 12.92 6.92
CA ARG A 93 11.07 13.59 5.63
C ARG A 93 11.06 12.63 4.42
N PRO A 94 11.97 11.65 4.29
CA PRO A 94 11.95 10.74 3.14
C PRO A 94 10.70 9.85 3.08
N LEU A 95 10.23 9.37 4.24
CA LEU A 95 9.04 8.51 4.31
C LEU A 95 7.77 9.29 4.06
N VAL A 96 7.67 10.53 4.57
CA VAL A 96 6.55 11.43 4.24
C VAL A 96 6.56 11.77 2.75
N TRP A 97 7.72 12.09 2.17
CA TRP A 97 7.86 12.37 0.75
C TRP A 97 7.40 11.19 -0.13
N LEU A 98 7.75 9.97 0.27
CA LEU A 98 7.34 8.74 -0.39
C LEU A 98 5.84 8.49 -0.22
N GLY A 99 5.30 8.71 0.97
CA GLY A 99 3.87 8.58 1.29
C GLY A 99 3.01 9.54 0.48
N ASP A 100 3.42 10.80 0.33
CA ASP A 100 2.72 11.81 -0.47
C ASP A 100 2.58 11.39 -1.94
N ARG A 101 3.58 10.67 -2.47
CA ARG A 101 3.63 10.20 -3.87
C ARG A 101 3.14 8.78 -4.06
N SER A 102 2.75 8.09 -2.99
CA SER A 102 2.38 6.68 -3.03
C SER A 102 1.31 6.36 -4.07
N TYR A 103 0.34 7.27 -4.26
CA TYR A 103 -0.70 7.12 -5.27
C TYR A 103 -0.15 7.20 -6.71
N ALA A 104 0.68 8.21 -7.01
CA ALA A 104 1.32 8.32 -8.32
C ALA A 104 2.27 7.14 -8.59
N ILE A 105 3.02 6.68 -7.60
CA ILE A 105 3.88 5.49 -7.70
C ILE A 105 3.03 4.25 -8.02
N TYR A 106 1.93 4.05 -7.30
CA TYR A 106 1.01 2.94 -7.52
C TYR A 106 0.43 2.95 -8.93
N LEU A 107 0.06 4.10 -9.48
CA LEU A 107 -0.46 4.16 -10.86
C LEU A 107 0.63 3.93 -11.91
N LEU A 108 1.84 4.42 -11.67
CA LEU A 108 2.89 4.44 -12.70
C LEU A 108 3.78 3.22 -12.68
N HIS A 109 3.94 2.50 -11.57
CA HIS A 109 4.93 1.42 -11.49
C HIS A 109 4.69 0.31 -12.53
N MET A 110 3.44 -0.12 -12.76
CA MET A 110 3.12 -1.13 -13.77
C MET A 110 3.38 -0.64 -15.20
N PRO A 111 2.84 0.52 -15.64
CA PRO A 111 3.21 1.08 -16.94
C PRO A 111 4.71 1.28 -17.13
N MET A 112 5.45 1.68 -16.09
CA MET A 112 6.91 1.84 -16.16
C MET A 112 7.60 0.48 -16.33
N ILE A 113 7.16 -0.56 -15.63
CA ILE A 113 7.65 -1.93 -15.82
C ILE A 113 7.45 -2.35 -17.27
N ASP A 114 6.25 -2.16 -17.82
CA ASP A 114 5.94 -2.54 -19.20
C ASP A 114 6.84 -1.79 -20.18
N ILE A 115 6.92 -0.46 -20.09
CA ILE A 115 7.74 0.38 -20.97
C ILE A 115 9.22 -0.05 -20.93
N VAL A 116 9.77 -0.29 -19.74
CA VAL A 116 11.16 -0.71 -19.57
C VAL A 116 11.38 -2.13 -20.08
N ALA A 117 10.47 -3.07 -19.79
CA ALA A 117 10.56 -4.46 -20.22
C ALA A 117 10.46 -4.61 -21.74
N PHE A 118 9.53 -3.89 -22.37
CA PHE A 118 9.38 -3.87 -23.83
C PHE A 118 10.55 -3.14 -24.50
N GLY A 119 10.98 -2.00 -23.97
CA GLY A 119 12.09 -1.22 -24.53
C GLY A 119 13.46 -1.89 -24.42
N ALA A 120 13.69 -2.68 -23.36
CA ALA A 120 14.96 -3.39 -23.15
C ALA A 120 15.04 -4.76 -23.84
N GLY A 121 13.97 -5.22 -24.51
CA GLY A 121 13.92 -6.56 -25.11
C GLY A 121 13.89 -7.70 -24.07
N GLY A 122 13.46 -7.40 -22.84
CA GLY A 122 13.47 -8.29 -21.69
C GLY A 122 14.66 -8.07 -20.75
N LEU A 123 14.42 -8.20 -19.44
CA LEU A 123 15.46 -8.08 -18.41
C LEU A 123 16.09 -9.46 -18.16
N ARG A 124 17.23 -9.74 -18.78
CA ARG A 124 18.03 -10.95 -18.54
C ARG A 124 19.47 -10.55 -18.25
N GLY A 125 20.05 -11.10 -17.20
CA GLY A 125 21.42 -10.80 -16.79
C GLY A 125 21.79 -11.53 -15.51
N ASP A 126 23.03 -11.36 -15.09
CA ASP A 126 23.52 -11.81 -13.79
C ASP A 126 22.84 -11.03 -12.63
N PRO A 127 22.93 -11.50 -11.38
CA PRO A 127 22.25 -10.89 -10.25
C PRO A 127 22.55 -9.39 -10.05
N LEU A 128 23.77 -8.94 -10.35
CA LEU A 128 24.12 -7.52 -10.21
C LEU A 128 23.45 -6.68 -11.29
N THR A 129 23.41 -7.15 -12.52
CA THR A 129 22.66 -6.50 -13.61
C THR A 129 21.18 -6.44 -13.29
N MET A 130 20.59 -7.51 -12.72
CA MET A 130 19.18 -7.51 -12.31
C MET A 130 18.91 -6.53 -11.16
N LEU A 131 19.81 -6.46 -10.17
CA LEU A 131 19.70 -5.48 -9.08
C LEU A 131 19.78 -4.05 -9.63
N GLY A 132 20.74 -3.78 -10.52
CA GLY A 132 20.88 -2.49 -11.19
C GLY A 132 19.61 -2.11 -11.98
N ALA A 133 19.03 -3.06 -12.73
CA ALA A 133 17.79 -2.85 -13.46
C ALA A 133 16.61 -2.55 -12.54
N GLN A 134 16.48 -3.25 -11.40
CA GLN A 134 15.42 -2.99 -10.41
C GLN A 134 15.57 -1.62 -9.75
N LEU A 135 16.80 -1.26 -9.36
CA LEU A 135 17.09 0.06 -8.79
C LEU A 135 16.84 1.18 -9.82
N GLY A 136 17.22 0.96 -11.07
CA GLY A 136 16.97 1.87 -12.18
C GLY A 136 15.48 2.07 -12.43
N LEU A 137 14.72 0.98 -12.52
CA LEU A 137 13.26 1.01 -12.67
C LEU A 137 12.59 1.72 -11.49
N ALA A 138 13.02 1.44 -10.26
CA ALA A 138 12.51 2.11 -9.07
C ALA A 138 12.80 3.62 -9.13
N ALA A 139 14.02 4.02 -9.51
CA ALA A 139 14.40 5.42 -9.66
C ALA A 139 13.58 6.14 -10.74
N VAL A 140 13.41 5.52 -11.92
CA VAL A 140 12.58 6.06 -13.02
C VAL A 140 11.13 6.21 -12.57
N THR A 141 10.57 5.20 -11.90
CA THR A 141 9.20 5.23 -11.38
C THR A 141 9.03 6.35 -10.36
N LEU A 142 9.98 6.51 -9.43
CA LEU A 142 9.95 7.57 -8.42
C LEU A 142 10.05 8.96 -9.06
N GLY A 143 10.92 9.13 -10.07
CA GLY A 143 11.05 10.38 -10.81
C GLY A 143 9.79 10.74 -11.59
N ALA A 144 9.21 9.78 -12.31
CA ALA A 144 7.94 9.97 -13.02
C ALA A 144 6.79 10.28 -12.05
N ALA A 145 6.73 9.58 -10.92
CA ALA A 145 5.73 9.82 -9.89
C ALA A 145 5.86 11.21 -9.24
N ASP A 146 7.09 11.67 -8.95
CA ASP A 146 7.30 13.04 -8.45
C ASP A 146 6.80 14.09 -9.46
N LEU A 147 7.11 13.91 -10.73
CA LEU A 147 6.68 14.82 -11.79
C LEU A 147 5.15 14.88 -11.89
N VAL A 148 4.49 13.72 -11.95
CA VAL A 148 3.04 13.63 -12.02
C VAL A 148 2.38 14.21 -10.77
N TYR A 149 2.92 13.88 -9.60
CA TYR A 149 2.44 14.39 -8.31
C TYR A 149 2.48 15.93 -8.27
N ARG A 150 3.61 16.53 -8.64
CA ARG A 150 3.78 17.99 -8.59
C ARG A 150 2.97 18.72 -9.66
N ARG A 151 2.85 18.15 -10.86
CA ARG A 151 2.25 18.85 -12.00
C ARG A 151 0.75 18.65 -12.13
N PHE A 152 0.22 17.52 -11.68
CA PHE A 152 -1.21 17.17 -11.84
C PHE A 152 -1.90 16.96 -10.50
N GLU A 153 -1.34 16.11 -9.63
CA GLU A 153 -2.03 15.71 -8.40
C GLU A 153 -2.16 16.86 -7.40
N LEU A 154 -1.07 17.59 -7.15
CA LEU A 154 -1.05 18.67 -6.17
C LEU A 154 -1.93 19.86 -6.60
N PRO A 155 -1.91 20.33 -7.87
CA PRO A 155 -2.86 21.32 -8.36
C PRO A 155 -4.32 20.84 -8.27
N ALA A 156 -4.62 19.59 -8.65
CA ALA A 156 -5.96 19.04 -8.56
C ALA A 156 -6.47 18.98 -7.11
N ARG A 157 -5.65 18.49 -6.17
CA ARG A 157 -5.97 18.47 -4.72
C ARG A 157 -6.29 19.88 -4.20
N ARG A 158 -5.49 20.88 -4.58
CA ARG A 158 -5.73 22.28 -4.20
C ARG A 158 -7.03 22.82 -4.80
N ALA A 159 -7.27 22.56 -6.08
CA ALA A 159 -8.48 22.99 -6.77
C ALA A 159 -9.74 22.39 -6.11
N ILE A 160 -9.75 21.08 -5.88
CA ILE A 160 -10.84 20.36 -5.21
C ILE A 160 -11.07 20.93 -3.81
N ARG A 161 -10.03 21.04 -2.98
CA ARG A 161 -10.14 21.59 -1.62
C ARG A 161 -10.73 23.00 -1.63
N SER A 162 -10.28 23.86 -2.54
CA SER A 162 -10.80 25.22 -2.67
C SER A 162 -12.28 25.23 -3.08
N ALA A 163 -12.71 24.34 -3.96
CA ALA A 163 -14.10 24.23 -4.40
C ALA A 163 -15.02 23.75 -3.26
N TRP A 164 -14.57 22.78 -2.46
CA TRP A 164 -15.30 22.31 -1.27
C TRP A 164 -15.48 23.41 -0.23
N LEU A 165 -14.42 24.15 0.10
CA LEU A 165 -14.50 25.26 1.05
C LEU A 165 -15.46 26.36 0.58
N ARG A 166 -15.44 26.72 -0.70
CA ARG A 166 -16.40 27.68 -1.28
C ARG A 166 -17.85 27.20 -1.19
N ARG A 167 -18.11 25.89 -1.37
CA ARG A 167 -19.45 25.32 -1.24
C ARG A 167 -19.94 25.34 0.21
N GLY A 168 -19.09 24.96 1.16
CA GLY A 168 -19.43 25.00 2.60
C GLY A 168 -19.74 26.40 3.09
N ALA A 169 -18.93 27.40 2.70
CA ALA A 169 -19.18 28.80 3.05
C ALA A 169 -20.52 29.31 2.47
N LYS A 170 -20.84 28.95 1.23
CA LYS A 170 -22.14 29.28 0.62
C LYS A 170 -23.32 28.61 1.34
N ALA A 171 -23.19 27.35 1.74
CA ALA A 171 -24.25 26.63 2.47
C ALA A 171 -24.53 27.26 3.84
N VAL A 172 -23.48 27.69 4.56
CA VAL A 172 -23.61 28.42 5.83
C VAL A 172 -24.28 29.78 5.62
N ALA A 173 -23.91 30.52 4.57
CA ALA A 173 -24.51 31.82 4.27
C ALA A 173 -25.99 31.73 3.88
N VAL A 174 -26.41 30.69 3.16
CA VAL A 174 -27.82 30.46 2.79
C VAL A 174 -28.67 29.99 3.98
N GLY A 175 -28.09 29.24 4.93
CA GLY A 175 -28.81 28.81 6.13
C GLY A 175 -28.93 29.86 7.24
N ALA A 176 -28.25 31.00 7.10
CA ALA A 176 -28.28 32.12 8.06
C ALA A 176 -29.16 33.31 7.60
N ALA A 177 -29.76 33.22 6.41
CA ALA A 177 -30.70 34.17 5.85
C ALA A 177 -32.13 33.61 5.92
#